data_AF-A0A345WJW4-F1
#
_entry.id   AF-A0A345WJW4-F1
#
_cell.length_a   1.000
_cell.length_b   1.000
_cell.length_c   1.000
_cell.angle_alpha   90.00
_cell.angle_beta   90.00
_cell.angle_gamma   90.00
#
_symmetry.space_group_name_H-M   'P 1'
#
loop_
_entity.id
_entity.type
_entity.pdbx_description
1 polymer ?
#
loop_
_entity_poly.entity_id
_entity_poly.type
_entity_poly.pdbx_seq_one_letter_code
_entity_poly.pdbx_strand_id
1 'polypeptide(L)'
;MVQLWINFWIFFFWLSLFVFLFNPTNFLSLLFYSEVTWLVLYCFSILIASINDDINMMSNTFFILGLAGLEFSFGFLLLILFKNFNVSLNFVNTKDFSQNYLNSKNINFFNKYFWIK
;
A
#
# COMPACT_ATOMS: atom_id res chain seq x y z
N MET A 1 -30.10 -15.19 9.39
CA MET A 1 -29.04 -15.62 8.44
C MET A 1 -28.29 -14.45 7.82
N VAL A 2 -28.98 -13.47 7.22
CA VAL A 2 -28.36 -12.29 6.59
C VAL A 2 -27.37 -11.55 7.51
N GLN A 3 -27.74 -11.30 8.77
CA GLN A 3 -26.86 -10.67 9.75
C GLN A 3 -25.53 -11.40 9.96
N LEU A 4 -25.54 -12.74 9.85
CA LEU A 4 -24.33 -13.56 10.05
C LEU A 4 -23.36 -13.39 8.87
N TRP A 5 -23.89 -13.29 7.65
CA TRP A 5 -23.11 -12.98 6.45
C TRP A 5 -22.50 -11.58 6.48
N ILE A 6 -23.26 -10.58 6.94
CA ILE A 6 -22.74 -9.21 7.10
C ILE A 6 -21.58 -9.19 8.10
N ASN A 7 -21.76 -9.82 9.26
CA ASN A 7 -20.70 -9.90 10.28
C ASN A 7 -19.46 -10.64 9.77
N PHE A 8 -19.64 -11.70 8.97
CA PHE A 8 -18.53 -12.44 8.35
C PHE A 8 -17.69 -11.55 7.43
N TRP A 9 -18.32 -10.77 6.55
CA TRP A 9 -17.58 -9.88 5.65
C TRP A 9 -16.93 -8.69 6.36
N ILE A 10 -17.57 -8.15 7.41
CA ILE A 10 -16.96 -7.13 8.27
C ILE A 10 -15.68 -7.66 8.90
N PHE A 11 -15.71 -8.89 9.42
CA PHE A 11 -14.51 -9.52 9.98
C PHE A 11 -13.39 -9.67 8.94
N PHE A 12 -13.71 -10.14 7.73
CA PHE A 12 -12.74 -10.26 6.64
C PHE A 12 -12.15 -8.90 6.22
N PHE A 13 -12.96 -7.85 6.19
CA PHE A 13 -12.50 -6.50 5.91
C PHE A 13 -11.45 -6.04 6.93
N TRP A 14 -11.76 -6.15 8.22
CA TRP A 14 -10.82 -5.80 9.29
C TRP A 14 -9.56 -6.66 9.27
N LEU A 15 -9.67 -7.95 8.97
CA LEU A 15 -8.52 -8.84 8.84
C LEU A 15 -7.62 -8.40 7.68
N SER A 16 -8.19 -8.04 6.53
CA SER A 16 -7.43 -7.57 5.38
C SER A 16 -6.69 -6.25 5.67
N LEU A 17 -7.35 -5.30 6.35
CA LEU A 17 -6.71 -4.07 6.81
C LEU A 17 -5.58 -4.31 7.81
N PHE A 18 -5.76 -5.26 8.74
CA PHE A 18 -4.72 -5.61 9.69
C PHE A 18 -3.47 -6.14 8.97
N VAL A 19 -3.64 -7.03 7.99
CA VAL A 19 -2.51 -7.56 7.20
C VAL A 19 -1.82 -6.44 6.41
N PHE A 20 -2.60 -5.54 5.79
CA PHE A 20 -2.07 -4.39 5.03
C PHE A 20 -1.20 -3.48 5.89
N LEU A 21 -1.62 -3.16 7.12
CA LEU A 21 -0.91 -2.24 8.01
C LEU A 21 0.36 -2.82 8.62
N PHE A 22 0.33 -4.10 9.01
CA PHE A 22 1.41 -4.66 9.85
C PHE A 22 2.49 -5.42 9.07
N ASN A 23 2.24 -5.83 7.82
CA ASN A 23 3.18 -6.64 7.04
C ASN A 23 3.73 -6.01 5.73
N PRO A 24 3.90 -4.68 5.57
CA PRO A 24 4.56 -4.17 4.37
C PRO A 24 6.07 -4.33 4.46
N THR A 25 6.61 -5.38 3.85
CA THR A 25 8.07 -5.56 3.71
C THR A 25 8.63 -4.76 2.53
N ASN A 26 7.91 -4.82 1.40
CA ASN A 26 8.31 -4.22 0.14
C ASN A 26 7.17 -3.36 -0.42
N PHE A 27 7.50 -2.37 -1.26
CA PHE A 27 6.48 -1.55 -1.91
C PHE A 27 5.53 -2.39 -2.81
N LEU A 28 6.07 -3.42 -3.48
CA LEU A 28 5.25 -4.33 -4.28
C LEU A 28 4.27 -5.14 -3.42
N SER A 29 4.69 -5.63 -2.25
CA SER A 29 3.79 -6.36 -1.36
C SER A 29 2.70 -5.43 -0.79
N LEU A 30 3.04 -4.17 -0.52
CA LEU A 30 2.07 -3.15 -0.10
C LEU A 30 0.96 -2.97 -1.15
N LEU A 31 1.32 -2.86 -2.44
CA LEU A 31 0.35 -2.75 -3.53
C LEU A 31 -0.57 -3.97 -3.60
N PHE A 32 -0.03 -5.18 -3.51
CA PHE A 32 -0.86 -6.39 -3.53
C PHE A 32 -1.79 -6.49 -2.33
N TYR A 33 -1.34 -6.09 -1.14
CA TYR A 33 -2.23 -6.06 0.02
C TYR A 33 -3.34 -5.00 -0.14
N SER A 34 -3.05 -3.86 -0.76
CA SER A 34 -4.09 -2.87 -1.10
C SER A 34 -5.16 -3.48 -2.03
N GLU A 35 -4.77 -4.20 -3.08
CA GLU A 35 -5.71 -4.87 -3.98
C GLU A 35 -6.63 -5.87 -3.27
N VAL A 36 -6.09 -6.62 -2.30
CA VAL A 36 -6.90 -7.53 -1.48
C VAL A 36 -7.94 -6.75 -0.66
N THR A 37 -7.58 -5.60 -0.09
CA THR A 37 -8.53 -4.77 0.66
C THR A 37 -9.63 -4.19 -0.23
N TRP A 38 -9.30 -3.75 -1.44
CA TRP A 38 -10.27 -3.29 -2.43
C TRP A 38 -11.24 -4.40 -2.85
N LEU A 39 -10.72 -5.61 -3.09
CA LEU A 39 -11.54 -6.75 -3.48
C LEU A 39 -12.53 -7.13 -2.37
N VAL A 40 -12.08 -7.18 -1.11
CA VAL A 40 -12.96 -7.46 0.03
C VAL A 40 -14.04 -6.38 0.18
N LEU A 41 -13.68 -5.11 0.01
CA LEU A 41 -14.63 -3.99 0.04
C LEU A 41 -15.64 -4.04 -1.11
N TYR A 42 -15.20 -4.42 -2.31
CA TYR A 42 -16.07 -4.66 -3.46
C TYR A 42 -17.08 -5.77 -3.18
N CYS A 43 -16.64 -6.94 -2.72
CA CYS A 43 -17.54 -8.04 -2.36
C CYS A 43 -18.55 -7.65 -1.27
N PHE A 44 -18.11 -6.90 -0.26
CA PHE A 44 -18.99 -6.39 0.79
C PHE A 44 -20.04 -5.41 0.23
N SER A 45 -19.64 -4.51 -0.65
CA SER A 45 -20.55 -3.53 -1.27
C SER A 45 -21.62 -4.17 -2.14
N ILE A 46 -21.28 -5.22 -2.91
CA ILE A 46 -22.25 -6.00 -3.70
C ILE A 46 -23.25 -6.68 -2.78
N LEU A 47 -22.77 -7.27 -1.68
CA LEU A 47 -23.64 -7.97 -0.74
C LEU A 47 -24.67 -6.99 -0.14
N ILE A 48 -24.25 -5.80 0.29
CA ILE A 48 -25.18 -4.77 0.78
C ILE A 48 -26.16 -4.34 -0.31
N ALA A 49 -25.67 -4.07 -1.52
CA ALA A 49 -26.52 -3.68 -2.64
C ALA A 49 -27.57 -4.74 -2.96
N SER A 50 -27.20 -6.02 -2.90
CA SER A 50 -28.11 -7.15 -3.14
C SER A 50 -29.14 -7.36 -2.03
N ILE A 51 -28.83 -7.02 -0.78
CA ILE A 51 -29.80 -7.09 0.32
C ILE A 51 -30.84 -5.97 0.18
N ASN A 52 -30.40 -4.80 -0.27
CA ASN A 52 -31.24 -3.62 -0.38
C ASN A 52 -32.02 -3.56 -1.70
N ASP A 53 -31.76 -4.49 -2.64
CA ASP A 53 -32.32 -4.51 -4.01
C ASP A 53 -32.21 -3.15 -4.74
N ASP A 54 -31.16 -2.37 -4.44
CA ASP A 54 -30.96 -1.03 -4.99
C ASP A 54 -29.92 -1.05 -6.12
N ILE A 55 -30.40 -0.82 -7.35
CA ILE A 55 -29.56 -0.79 -8.54
C ILE A 55 -28.56 0.37 -8.54
N ASN A 56 -28.85 1.46 -7.82
CA ASN A 56 -27.93 2.59 -7.69
C ASN A 56 -26.77 2.23 -6.75
N MET A 57 -27.02 1.48 -5.68
CA MET A 57 -25.94 0.95 -4.86
C MET A 57 -25.09 -0.06 -5.63
N MET A 58 -25.73 -0.88 -6.48
CA MET A 58 -25.01 -1.83 -7.31
C MET A 58 -24.14 -1.15 -8.37
N SER A 59 -24.61 -0.06 -8.98
CA SER A 59 -23.81 0.72 -9.93
C SER A 59 -22.59 1.38 -9.26
N ASN A 60 -22.74 1.80 -8.01
CA ASN A 60 -21.62 2.34 -7.22
C ASN A 60 -20.48 1.35 -6.99
N THR A 61 -20.77 0.04 -6.99
CA THR A 61 -19.72 -0.99 -6.85
C THR A 61 -18.75 -1.03 -8.03
N PHE A 62 -19.16 -0.56 -9.22
CA PHE A 62 -18.25 -0.43 -10.36
C PHE A 62 -17.26 0.73 -10.18
N PHE A 63 -17.63 1.79 -9.47
CA PHE A 63 -16.68 2.86 -9.13
C PHE A 63 -15.59 2.37 -8.19
N ILE A 64 -15.91 1.47 -7.26
CA ILE A 64 -14.92 0.83 -6.37
C ILE A 64 -13.85 0.09 -7.19
N LEU A 65 -14.26 -0.73 -8.15
CA LEU A 65 -13.34 -1.41 -9.06
C LEU A 65 -12.52 -0.44 -9.93
N GLY A 66 -13.16 0.62 -10.43
CA GLY A 66 -12.48 1.65 -11.22
C GLY A 66 -11.41 2.39 -10.43
N LEU A 67 -11.69 2.74 -9.18
CA LEU A 67 -10.74 3.40 -8.27
C LEU A 67 -9.60 2.46 -7.88
N ALA A 68 -9.89 1.19 -7.60
CA ALA A 68 -8.87 0.17 -7.35
C ALA A 68 -7.89 0.04 -8.54
N GLY A 69 -8.43 -0.07 -9.76
CA GLY A 69 -7.59 -0.14 -10.97
C GLY A 69 -6.75 1.13 -11.20
N LEU A 70 -7.29 2.31 -10.86
CA LEU A 70 -6.54 3.57 -10.94
C LEU A 70 -5.39 3.58 -9.93
N GLU A 71 -5.66 3.24 -8.67
CA GLU A 71 -4.63 3.12 -7.63
C GLU A 71 -3.53 2.15 -8.05
N PHE A 72 -3.90 0.97 -8.53
CA PHE A 72 -2.96 -0.04 -9.00
C PHE A 72 -2.04 0.50 -10.11
N SER A 73 -2.63 1.16 -11.11
CA SER A 73 -1.88 1.72 -12.24
C SER A 73 -0.92 2.82 -11.81
N PHE A 74 -1.35 3.69 -10.89
CA PHE A 74 -0.52 4.76 -10.35
C PHE A 74 0.59 4.21 -9.45
N GLY A 75 0.27 3.21 -8.63
CA GLY A 75 1.22 2.47 -7.79
C GLY A 75 2.32 1.81 -8.62
N PHE A 76 1.95 1.14 -9.71
CA PHE A 76 2.92 0.54 -10.64
C PHE A 76 3.79 1.58 -11.33
N LEU A 77 3.22 2.72 -11.72
CA LEU A 77 3.99 3.83 -12.29
C LEU A 77 5.02 4.36 -11.28
N LEU A 78 4.65 4.54 -10.01
CA LEU A 78 5.60 4.89 -8.95
C LEU A 78 6.70 3.85 -8.79
N LEU A 79 6.37 2.56 -8.86
CA LEU A 79 7.35 1.48 -8.74
C LEU A 79 8.42 1.56 -9.84
N ILE A 80 8.02 1.85 -11.07
CA ILE A 80 8.93 2.06 -12.20
C ILE A 80 9.82 3.28 -11.96
N LEU A 81 9.25 4.39 -11.47
CA LEU A 81 10.03 5.59 -11.15
C LEU A 81 11.06 5.30 -10.05
N PHE A 82 10.68 4.64 -8.95
CA PHE A 82 11.61 4.28 -7.88
C PHE A 82 12.75 3.39 -8.38
N LYS A 83 12.45 2.44 -9.26
CA LYS A 83 13.47 1.60 -9.90
C LYS A 83 14.42 2.43 -10.77
N ASN A 84 13.92 3.38 -11.54
CA ASN A 84 14.74 4.26 -12.36
C ASN A 84 15.64 5.21 -11.55
N PHE A 85 15.19 5.62 -10.35
CA PHE A 85 15.99 6.44 -9.43
C PHE A 85 16.93 5.62 -8.52
N ASN A 86 17.06 4.30 -8.74
CA ASN A 86 17.84 3.38 -7.89
C ASN A 86 17.47 3.45 -6.39
N VAL A 87 16.22 3.80 -6.07
CA VAL A 87 15.72 3.80 -4.70
C VAL A 87 15.35 2.36 -4.32
N SER A 88 15.76 1.91 -3.13
CA SER A 88 15.45 0.57 -2.66
C SER A 88 13.94 0.41 -2.43
N LEU A 89 13.33 -0.57 -3.09
CA LEU A 89 11.91 -0.94 -2.94
C LEU A 89 11.60 -1.66 -1.60
N ASN A 90 12.65 -2.07 -0.87
CA ASN A 90 12.55 -2.65 0.46
C ASN A 90 12.57 -1.55 1.52
N PHE A 91 11.59 -1.57 2.41
CA PHE A 91 11.53 -0.60 3.50
C PHE A 91 12.55 -0.89 4.63
N VAL A 92 13.00 -2.15 4.74
CA VAL A 92 13.91 -2.62 5.81
C VAL A 92 15.29 -1.95 5.76
N ASN A 93 15.82 -1.62 4.58
CA ASN A 93 17.20 -1.14 4.42
C ASN A 93 17.38 0.39 4.56
N THR A 94 16.29 1.13 4.78
CA THR A 94 16.32 2.60 4.76
C THR A 94 17.04 3.21 5.96
N LYS A 95 17.03 2.53 7.12
CA LYS A 95 17.69 3.00 8.35
C LYS A 95 19.22 3.03 8.18
N ASP A 96 19.79 1.95 7.65
CA ASP A 96 21.24 1.81 7.47
C ASP A 96 21.80 2.72 6.37
N PHE A 97 21.03 2.94 5.29
CA PHE A 97 21.48 3.81 4.19
C PHE A 97 21.59 5.27 4.60
N SER A 98 20.64 5.77 5.40
CA SER A 98 20.67 7.17 5.89
C SER A 98 21.85 7.44 6.82
N GLN A 99 22.16 6.49 7.70
CA GLN A 99 23.26 6.61 8.66
C GLN A 99 24.62 6.55 7.97
N ASN A 100 24.79 5.67 6.98
CA ASN A 100 26.03 5.55 6.22
C ASN A 100 26.26 6.75 5.29
N TYR A 101 25.22 7.30 4.68
CA TYR A 101 25.36 8.52 3.87
C TYR A 101 25.75 9.73 4.72
N LEU A 102 25.08 9.93 5.87
CA LEU A 102 25.42 11.01 6.80
C LEU A 102 26.83 10.85 7.39
N ASN A 103 27.23 9.64 7.77
CA ASN A 103 28.60 9.39 8.25
C ASN A 103 29.65 9.66 7.18
N SER A 104 29.44 9.20 5.93
CA SER A 104 30.42 9.44 4.86
C SER A 104 30.58 10.94 4.54
N LYS A 105 29.47 11.70 4.60
CA LYS A 105 29.48 13.14 4.32
C LYS A 105 30.15 13.92 5.46
N ASN A 106 29.93 13.51 6.72
CA ASN A 106 30.58 14.13 7.88
C ASN A 106 32.08 13.82 7.92
N ILE A 107 32.48 12.58 7.63
CA ILE A 107 33.89 12.18 7.60
C ILE A 107 34.65 12.91 6.49
N ASN A 108 34.07 13.03 5.29
CA ASN A 108 34.70 13.79 4.20
C ASN A 108 34.73 15.30 4.47
N PHE A 109 33.75 15.85 5.18
CA PHE A 109 33.77 17.25 5.60
C PHE A 109 34.89 17.49 6.63
N PHE A 110 34.96 16.69 7.70
CA PHE A 110 36.03 16.81 8.70
C PHE A 110 37.42 16.61 8.10
N ASN A 111 37.62 15.61 7.23
CA ASN A 111 38.91 15.42 6.57
C ASN A 111 39.29 16.58 5.65
N LYS A 112 38.31 17.20 4.97
CA LYS A 112 38.58 18.33 4.07
C LYS A 112 39.01 19.60 4.80
N TYR A 113 38.56 19.81 6.04
CA TYR A 113 38.92 21.00 6.82
C TYR A 113 40.04 20.76 7.84
N PHE A 114 40.33 19.50 8.21
CA PHE A 114 41.34 19.19 9.22
C PHE A 114 42.71 18.77 8.63
N TRP A 115 42.79 18.48 7.32
CA TRP A 115 44.05 18.09 6.64
C TRP A 115 44.67 19.17 5.74
N ILE A 116 44.20 20.43 5.82
CA ILE A 116 44.96 21.54 5.25
C ILE A 116 45.99 21.96 6.31
N LYS A 117 47.16 21.33 6.21
CA LYS A 117 48.40 21.77 6.87
C LYS A 117 48.74 23.21 6.52
#